data_AF-A0A1V5M5T4-F1
#
_entry.id   AF-A0A1V5M5T4-F1
#
_cell.length_a   1.000
_cell.length_b   1.000
_cell.length_c   1.000
_cell.angle_alpha   90.00
_cell.angle_beta   90.00
_cell.angle_gamma   90.00
#
_symmetry.space_group_name_H-M   'P 1'
#
loop_
_entity.id
_entity.type
_entity.pdbx_description
1 polymer ?
#
loop_
_entity_poly.entity_id
_entity_poly.type
_entity_poly.pdbx_seq_one_letter_code
_entity_poly.pdbx_strand_id
1 'polypeptide(L)'
;MSLNCPHTKCSEILALLQWAASLPKLGRYELDRLSVDDDVIAALAKLKAYRGLSLSRTVVTPEQLKVLCQAKTISGLIVTDWDFAAPDVLACLPLAAHMKTVVLMDPAYTEKQKSEIKDAEQVAVRNIVWSEAERARIAGCAKNLQLIPRRYYFDTKSGRFYQFDD
;
A
#
# COMPACT_ATOMS: atom_id res chain seq x y z
N MET A 1 -7.91 18.83 -0.99
CA MET A 1 -7.45 18.84 0.40
C MET A 1 -6.97 17.44 0.72
N SER A 2 -5.75 17.29 1.23
CA SER A 2 -5.17 16.02 1.70
C SER A 2 -4.83 16.16 3.18
N LEU A 3 -4.74 15.05 3.90
CA LEU A 3 -4.52 15.03 5.34
C LEU A 3 -3.51 13.92 5.65
N ASN A 4 -2.43 14.26 6.34
CA ASN A 4 -1.25 13.42 6.63
C ASN A 4 -0.89 13.56 8.12
N CYS A 5 -0.83 12.44 8.87
CA CYS A 5 -0.49 12.44 10.29
C CYS A 5 0.41 11.23 10.60
N PRO A 6 1.72 11.35 10.85
CA PRO A 6 2.62 10.18 10.87
C PRO A 6 2.78 9.43 12.22
N HIS A 7 2.06 9.79 13.29
CA HIS A 7 2.23 9.18 14.64
C HIS A 7 0.92 8.92 15.40
N THR A 8 -0.17 8.74 14.67
CA THR A 8 -1.53 8.72 15.21
C THR A 8 -1.93 7.30 15.60
N LYS A 9 -2.48 7.09 16.80
CA LYS A 9 -3.03 5.79 17.21
C LYS A 9 -4.23 5.42 16.33
N CYS A 10 -4.50 4.14 16.08
CA CYS A 10 -5.66 3.70 15.27
C CYS A 10 -6.98 4.33 15.73
N SER A 11 -7.19 4.48 17.04
CA SER A 11 -8.37 5.16 17.61
C SER A 11 -8.52 6.62 17.18
N GLU A 12 -7.40 7.33 17.07
CA GLU A 12 -7.37 8.73 16.61
C GLU A 12 -7.57 8.79 15.07
N ILE A 13 -7.09 7.79 14.32
CA ILE A 13 -7.38 7.65 12.89
C ILE A 13 -8.88 7.43 12.67
N LEU A 14 -9.53 6.60 13.47
CA LEU A 14 -10.99 6.39 13.37
C LEU A 14 -11.77 7.68 13.61
N ALA A 15 -11.42 8.43 14.67
CA ALA A 15 -12.05 9.73 14.95
C ALA A 15 -11.83 10.73 13.80
N LEU A 16 -10.61 10.75 13.26
CA LEU A 16 -10.25 11.56 12.10
C LEU A 16 -11.06 11.16 10.85
N LEU A 17 -11.25 9.86 10.59
CA LEU A 17 -12.03 9.37 9.46
C LEU A 17 -13.52 9.72 9.60
N GLN A 18 -14.06 9.69 10.82
CA GLN A 18 -15.43 10.14 11.10
C GLN A 18 -15.61 11.63 10.81
N TRP A 19 -14.69 12.46 11.31
CA TRP A 19 -14.70 13.89 11.00
C TRP A 19 -14.53 14.16 9.50
N ALA A 20 -13.59 13.47 8.86
CA ALA A 20 -13.34 13.62 7.44
C ALA A 20 -14.52 13.10 6.57
N ALA A 21 -15.34 12.18 7.08
CA ALA A 21 -16.60 11.76 6.45
C ALA A 21 -17.66 12.87 6.43
N SER A 22 -17.61 13.84 7.35
CA SER A 22 -18.52 14.98 7.34
C SER A 22 -18.11 16.09 6.36
N LEU A 23 -16.96 15.97 5.68
CA LEU A 23 -16.47 16.95 4.71
C LEU A 23 -16.92 16.60 3.28
N PRO A 24 -17.91 17.31 2.69
CA PRO A 24 -18.57 16.90 1.46
C PRO A 24 -17.68 16.97 0.20
N LYS A 25 -16.55 17.69 0.28
CA LYS A 25 -15.60 17.87 -0.83
C LYS A 25 -14.29 17.09 -0.65
N LEU A 26 -14.13 16.34 0.43
CA LEU A 26 -12.87 15.65 0.71
C LEU A 26 -12.76 14.35 -0.10
N GLY A 27 -11.94 14.40 -1.16
CA GLY A 27 -11.82 13.33 -2.14
C GLY A 27 -10.51 12.52 -2.10
N ARG A 28 -9.60 12.79 -1.16
CA ARG A 28 -8.32 12.07 -1.05
C ARG A 28 -7.87 11.95 0.41
N TYR A 29 -7.36 10.78 0.77
CA TYR A 29 -6.86 10.42 2.09
C TYR A 29 -5.42 9.96 1.97
N GLU A 30 -4.51 10.59 2.71
CA GLU A 30 -3.07 10.28 2.69
C GLU A 30 -2.66 9.78 4.06
N LEU A 31 -2.87 8.49 4.31
CA LEU A 31 -2.58 7.84 5.58
C LEU A 31 -1.20 7.17 5.54
N ASP A 32 -0.24 7.84 4.90
CA ASP A 32 1.11 7.31 4.70
C ASP A 32 1.88 7.26 6.02
N ARG A 33 2.64 6.18 6.23
CA ARG A 33 3.43 5.93 7.45
C ARG A 33 2.60 5.83 8.72
N LEU A 34 1.30 5.58 8.60
CA LEU A 34 0.45 5.27 9.75
C LEU A 34 0.39 3.78 10.00
N SER A 35 0.24 3.40 11.26
CA SER A 35 -0.19 2.04 11.59
C SER A 35 -1.70 1.98 11.41
N VAL A 36 -2.18 0.97 10.68
CA VAL A 36 -3.61 0.71 10.49
C VAL A 36 -3.91 -0.73 10.90
N ASP A 37 -5.05 -0.91 11.56
CA ASP A 37 -5.60 -2.21 11.90
C ASP A 37 -6.85 -2.50 11.06
N ASP A 38 -7.45 -3.66 11.29
CA ASP A 38 -8.63 -4.12 10.56
C ASP A 38 -9.84 -3.19 10.75
N ASP A 39 -9.96 -2.55 11.92
CA ASP A 39 -11.03 -1.60 12.20
C ASP A 39 -10.89 -0.33 11.36
N VAL A 40 -9.67 0.23 11.27
CA VAL A 40 -9.36 1.37 10.39
C VAL A 40 -9.64 1.00 8.94
N ILE A 41 -9.23 -0.17 8.48
CA ILE A 41 -9.45 -0.64 7.10
C ILE A 41 -10.95 -0.82 6.81
N ALA A 42 -11.70 -1.41 7.73
CA ALA A 42 -13.15 -1.55 7.61
C ALA A 42 -13.88 -0.19 7.58
N ALA A 43 -13.40 0.78 8.36
CA ALA A 43 -13.91 2.15 8.32
C ALA A 43 -13.61 2.82 6.97
N LEU A 44 -12.38 2.69 6.46
CA LEU A 44 -11.97 3.20 5.16
C LEU A 44 -12.84 2.67 4.02
N ALA A 45 -13.15 1.37 4.04
CA ALA A 45 -13.97 0.71 3.03
C ALA A 45 -15.44 1.19 2.99
N LYS A 46 -15.94 1.80 4.09
CA LYS A 46 -17.33 2.27 4.22
C LYS A 46 -17.52 3.75 3.87
N LEU A 47 -16.45 4.48 3.58
CA LEU A 47 -16.50 5.91 3.30
C LEU A 47 -17.30 6.19 2.02
N LYS A 48 -18.30 7.08 2.07
CA LYS A 48 -19.29 7.26 0.99
C LYS A 48 -18.88 8.21 -0.15
N ALA A 49 -17.82 8.99 0.02
CA ALA A 49 -17.36 9.95 -0.99
C ALA A 49 -16.24 9.36 -1.86
N TYR A 50 -16.08 9.88 -3.09
CA TYR A 50 -15.01 9.50 -4.02
C TYR A 50 -13.65 9.69 -3.36
N ARG A 51 -12.89 8.62 -3.10
CA ARG A 51 -11.65 8.71 -2.33
C ARG A 51 -10.49 8.04 -3.05
N GLY A 52 -9.53 8.84 -3.48
CA GLY A 52 -8.16 8.38 -3.63
C GLY A 52 -7.62 8.06 -2.22
N LEU A 53 -7.11 6.86 -2.01
CA LEU A 53 -6.54 6.42 -0.75
C LEU A 53 -5.06 6.09 -0.95
N SER A 54 -4.20 6.71 -0.14
CA SER A 54 -2.78 6.36 -0.06
C SER A 54 -2.47 5.77 1.32
N LEU A 55 -1.84 4.60 1.30
CA LEU A 55 -1.34 3.85 2.46
C LEU A 55 0.14 3.52 2.23
N SER A 56 0.91 4.50 1.77
CA SER A 56 2.31 4.30 1.44
C SER A 56 3.14 4.17 2.72
N ARG A 57 4.03 3.17 2.79
CA ARG A 57 4.82 2.85 4.01
C ARG A 57 3.93 2.58 5.22
N THR A 58 2.75 2.04 4.98
CA THR A 58 1.82 1.56 6.00
C THR A 58 1.83 0.04 5.96
N VAL A 59 1.87 -0.60 7.13
CA VAL A 59 1.80 -2.06 7.21
C VAL A 59 0.36 -2.48 6.93
N VAL A 60 0.09 -2.88 5.70
CA VAL A 60 -1.19 -3.46 5.26
C VAL A 60 -0.99 -4.97 5.11
N THR A 61 -1.96 -5.78 5.52
CA THR A 61 -1.96 -7.24 5.32
C THR A 61 -2.67 -7.65 4.02
N PRO A 62 -2.45 -8.88 3.49
CA PRO A 62 -3.20 -9.39 2.34
C PRO A 62 -4.72 -9.29 2.51
N GLU A 63 -5.21 -9.61 3.71
CA GLU A 63 -6.63 -9.58 4.05
C GLU A 63 -7.17 -8.14 4.02
N GLN A 64 -6.41 -7.19 4.55
CA GLN A 64 -6.75 -5.77 4.52
C GLN A 64 -6.75 -5.22 3.09
N LEU A 65 -5.74 -5.58 2.27
CA LEU A 65 -5.71 -5.22 0.85
C LEU A 65 -6.97 -5.75 0.14
N LYS A 66 -7.37 -6.99 0.40
CA LYS A 66 -8.59 -7.58 -0.17
C LYS A 66 -9.83 -6.77 0.17
N VAL A 67 -9.99 -6.35 1.43
CA VAL A 67 -11.10 -5.51 1.88
C VAL A 67 -11.10 -4.17 1.14
N LEU A 68 -9.94 -3.51 1.02
CA LEU A 68 -9.81 -2.27 0.27
C LEU A 68 -10.15 -2.45 -1.21
N CYS A 69 -9.66 -3.52 -1.85
CA CYS A 69 -9.97 -3.83 -3.24
C CYS A 69 -11.46 -4.11 -3.48
N GLN A 70 -12.20 -4.60 -2.47
CA GLN A 70 -13.65 -4.82 -2.57
C GLN A 70 -14.48 -3.54 -2.37
N ALA A 71 -13.92 -2.52 -1.73
CA ALA A 71 -14.62 -1.29 -1.39
C ALA A 71 -15.05 -0.49 -2.63
N LYS A 72 -16.36 -0.50 -2.93
CA LYS A 72 -16.93 0.12 -4.14
C LYS A 72 -16.86 1.65 -4.18
N THR A 73 -16.54 2.27 -3.05
CA THR A 73 -16.42 3.72 -2.92
C THR A 73 -15.00 4.24 -3.16
N ILE A 74 -13.99 3.36 -3.05
CA ILE A 74 -12.59 3.69 -3.35
C ILE A 74 -12.42 3.60 -4.87
N SER A 75 -12.02 4.71 -5.48
CA SER A 75 -11.78 4.82 -6.91
C SER A 75 -10.30 4.79 -7.27
N GLY A 76 -9.43 5.12 -6.31
CA GLY A 76 -7.99 5.17 -6.49
C GLY A 76 -7.33 4.61 -5.25
N LEU A 77 -6.46 3.61 -5.40
CA LEU A 77 -5.74 3.01 -4.30
C LEU A 77 -4.24 3.07 -4.58
N ILE A 78 -3.48 3.63 -3.65
CA ILE A 78 -2.02 3.64 -3.66
C ILE A 78 -1.58 2.88 -2.41
N VAL A 79 -0.93 1.75 -2.61
CA VAL A 79 -0.24 1.02 -1.55
C VAL A 79 1.18 0.82 -2.05
N THR A 80 2.16 1.34 -1.32
CA THR A 80 3.59 1.20 -1.66
C THR A 80 4.37 0.82 -0.42
N ASP A 81 5.54 0.22 -0.63
CA ASP A 81 6.44 -0.15 0.46
C ASP A 81 5.82 -1.19 1.41
N TRP A 82 5.31 -2.26 0.80
CA TRP A 82 4.68 -3.41 1.45
C TRP A 82 5.32 -4.73 0.98
N ASP A 83 4.99 -5.82 1.66
CA ASP A 83 5.52 -7.16 1.38
C ASP A 83 4.37 -8.17 1.23
N PHE A 84 3.73 -8.22 0.04
CA PHE A 84 2.74 -9.24 -0.32
C PHE A 84 3.33 -10.18 -1.35
N ALA A 85 3.08 -11.47 -1.15
CA ALA A 85 3.45 -12.45 -2.15
C ALA A 85 2.58 -12.27 -3.41
N ALA A 86 3.08 -12.69 -4.56
CA ALA A 86 2.33 -12.57 -5.80
C ALA A 86 0.91 -13.21 -5.74
N PRO A 87 0.70 -14.39 -5.11
CA PRO A 87 -0.63 -14.97 -4.99
C PRO A 87 -1.64 -14.08 -4.27
N ASP A 88 -1.21 -13.35 -3.23
CA ASP A 88 -2.06 -12.46 -2.46
C ASP A 88 -2.58 -11.31 -3.33
N VAL A 89 -1.68 -10.72 -4.12
CA VAL A 89 -1.99 -9.63 -5.04
C VAL A 89 -2.90 -10.11 -6.17
N LEU A 90 -2.60 -11.28 -6.75
CA LEU A 90 -3.41 -11.89 -7.79
C LEU A 90 -4.83 -12.21 -7.32
N ALA A 91 -5.02 -12.57 -6.06
CA ALA A 91 -6.34 -12.78 -5.48
C ALA A 91 -7.13 -11.48 -5.25
N CYS A 92 -6.43 -10.36 -5.02
CA CYS A 92 -7.06 -9.07 -4.69
C CYS A 92 -7.37 -8.23 -5.93
N LEU A 93 -6.46 -8.16 -6.91
CA LEU A 93 -6.56 -7.25 -8.05
C LEU A 93 -7.87 -7.35 -8.86
N PRO A 94 -8.41 -8.55 -9.14
CA PRO A 94 -9.70 -8.66 -9.85
C PRO A 94 -10.86 -7.98 -9.12
N LEU A 95 -10.80 -7.90 -7.78
CA LEU A 95 -11.83 -7.28 -6.96
C LEU A 95 -11.85 -5.74 -7.11
N ALA A 96 -10.68 -5.17 -7.42
CA ALA A 96 -10.47 -3.75 -7.66
C ALA A 96 -10.79 -3.30 -9.09
N ALA A 97 -11.42 -4.13 -9.92
CA ALA A 97 -11.73 -3.81 -11.32
C ALA A 97 -12.59 -2.55 -11.50
N HIS A 98 -13.32 -2.11 -10.47
CA HIS A 98 -14.08 -0.86 -10.48
C HIS A 98 -13.22 0.39 -10.26
N MET A 99 -11.99 0.23 -9.77
CA MET A 99 -11.10 1.34 -9.47
C MET A 99 -10.50 1.92 -10.75
N LYS A 100 -10.40 3.25 -10.81
CA LYS A 100 -9.76 4.00 -11.90
C LYS A 100 -8.24 3.97 -11.83
N THR A 101 -7.69 3.77 -10.64
CA THR A 101 -6.24 3.77 -10.42
C THR A 101 -5.89 2.80 -9.31
N VAL A 102 -4.95 1.90 -9.56
CA VAL A 102 -4.34 1.06 -8.54
C VAL A 102 -2.84 1.20 -8.70
N VAL A 103 -2.16 1.75 -7.70
CA VAL A 103 -0.70 1.86 -7.68
C VAL A 103 -0.17 0.89 -6.63
N LEU A 104 0.68 -0.01 -7.09
CA LEU A 104 1.35 -1.03 -6.29
C LEU A 104 2.85 -0.86 -6.47
N MET A 105 3.60 -1.22 -5.43
CA MET A 105 5.06 -1.32 -5.56
C MET A 105 5.39 -2.61 -6.32
N ASP A 106 6.30 -2.53 -7.29
CA ASP A 106 7.01 -3.71 -7.81
C ASP A 106 8.05 -4.11 -6.77
N PRO A 107 7.93 -5.27 -6.11
CA PRO A 107 8.84 -5.67 -5.07
C PRO A 107 10.21 -6.13 -5.61
N ALA A 108 10.41 -6.17 -6.94
CA ALA A 108 11.70 -6.48 -7.54
C ALA A 108 12.76 -5.40 -7.25
N TYR A 109 13.94 -5.85 -6.84
CA TYR A 109 15.13 -5.00 -6.70
C TYR A 109 15.89 -4.92 -8.02
N THR A 110 16.38 -3.71 -8.36
CA THR A 110 17.39 -3.53 -9.41
C THR A 110 18.75 -4.09 -8.98
N GLU A 111 19.68 -4.30 -9.92
CA GLU A 111 21.04 -4.75 -9.57
C GLU A 111 21.76 -3.74 -8.66
N LYS A 112 21.54 -2.43 -8.87
CA LYS A 112 22.04 -1.36 -7.97
C LYS A 112 21.53 -1.58 -6.54
N GLN A 113 20.22 -1.76 -6.39
CA GLN A 113 19.58 -1.97 -5.08
C GLN A 113 20.02 -3.25 -4.38
N LYS A 114 20.23 -4.33 -5.15
CA LYS A 114 20.77 -5.59 -4.62
C LYS A 114 22.20 -5.41 -4.09
N SER A 115 23.05 -4.63 -4.77
CA SER A 115 24.38 -4.27 -4.28
C SER A 115 24.30 -3.52 -2.95
N GLU A 116 23.46 -2.47 -2.88
CA GLU A 116 23.30 -1.65 -1.67
C GLU A 116 22.80 -2.48 -0.47
N ILE A 117 21.86 -3.40 -0.67
CA ILE A 117 21.40 -4.33 0.38
C ILE A 117 22.52 -5.29 0.81
N LYS A 118 23.30 -5.81 -0.15
CA LYS A 118 24.37 -6.77 0.12
C LYS A 118 25.48 -6.15 0.95
N ASP A 119 25.82 -4.89 0.68
CA ASP A 119 26.86 -4.15 1.41
C ASP A 119 26.38 -3.71 2.80
N ALA A 120 25.07 -3.64 3.01
CA ALA A 120 24.48 -3.51 4.33
C ALA A 120 24.53 -4.87 5.07
N GLU A 121 25.74 -5.26 5.53
CA GLU A 121 26.12 -6.53 6.21
C GLU A 121 25.17 -7.06 7.31
N GLN A 122 24.12 -6.32 7.69
CA GLN A 122 23.24 -6.64 8.81
C GLN A 122 21.74 -6.65 8.50
N VAL A 123 21.30 -6.41 7.26
CA VAL A 123 19.87 -6.26 6.99
C VAL A 123 19.20 -7.61 6.70
N ALA A 124 18.32 -8.05 7.62
CA ALA A 124 17.37 -9.10 7.32
C ALA A 124 16.20 -8.47 6.54
N VAL A 125 16.36 -8.36 5.23
CA VAL A 125 15.32 -7.86 4.33
C VAL A 125 14.27 -8.95 4.13
N ARG A 126 12.99 -8.56 4.13
CA ARG A 126 11.92 -9.45 3.71
C ARG A 126 12.01 -9.62 2.18
N ASN A 127 12.55 -10.77 1.76
CA ASN A 127 12.83 -11.11 0.36
C ASN A 127 11.57 -11.53 -0.42
N ILE A 128 10.46 -10.81 -0.27
CA ILE A 128 9.36 -11.02 -1.20
C ILE A 128 9.77 -10.36 -2.51
N VAL A 129 10.12 -11.19 -3.48
CA VAL A 129 10.47 -10.78 -4.84
C VAL A 129 9.60 -11.62 -5.77
N TRP A 130 8.87 -10.96 -6.66
CA TRP A 130 8.10 -11.65 -7.67
C TRP A 130 9.01 -12.09 -8.81
N SER A 131 8.83 -13.31 -9.28
CA SER A 131 9.39 -13.77 -10.54
C SER A 131 8.89 -12.90 -11.71
N GLU A 132 9.60 -12.95 -12.84
CA GLU A 132 9.16 -12.27 -14.06
C GLU A 132 7.78 -12.75 -14.54
N ALA A 133 7.51 -14.05 -14.42
CA ALA A 133 6.20 -14.63 -14.75
C ALA A 133 5.09 -14.10 -13.84
N GLU A 134 5.33 -13.98 -12.54
CA GLU A 134 4.36 -13.40 -11.60
C GLU A 134 4.09 -11.92 -11.89
N ARG A 135 5.14 -11.15 -12.17
CA ARG A 135 5.02 -9.74 -12.58
C ARG A 135 4.17 -9.58 -13.84
N ALA A 136 4.45 -10.40 -14.86
CA ALA A 136 3.67 -10.39 -16.10
C ALA A 136 2.19 -10.73 -15.85
N ARG A 137 1.91 -11.72 -15.00
CA ARG A 137 0.53 -12.07 -14.60
C ARG A 137 -0.17 -10.93 -13.87
N ILE A 138 0.50 -10.33 -12.88
CA ILE A 138 -0.03 -9.21 -12.09
C ILE A 138 -0.32 -8.01 -12.98
N ALA A 139 0.62 -7.64 -13.86
CA ALA A 139 0.43 -6.57 -14.84
C ALA A 139 -0.77 -6.82 -15.76
N GLY A 140 -1.05 -8.08 -16.09
CA GLY A 140 -2.21 -8.50 -16.88
C GLY A 140 -3.56 -8.49 -16.13
N CYS A 141 -3.57 -8.42 -14.80
CA CYS A 141 -4.80 -8.55 -14.01
C CYS A 141 -5.67 -7.29 -13.97
N ALA A 142 -5.10 -6.10 -14.19
CA ALA A 142 -5.86 -4.85 -14.15
C ALA A 142 -5.26 -3.80 -15.08
N LYS A 143 -6.07 -3.26 -16.00
CA LYS A 143 -5.64 -2.21 -16.95
C LYS A 143 -5.26 -0.89 -16.27
N ASN A 144 -5.78 -0.66 -15.07
CA ASN A 144 -5.56 0.55 -14.28
C ASN A 144 -4.43 0.38 -13.25
N LEU A 145 -3.72 -0.76 -13.30
CA LEU A 145 -2.60 -1.04 -12.43
C LEU A 145 -1.35 -0.30 -12.91
N GLN A 146 -0.69 0.37 -11.98
CA GLN A 146 0.64 0.91 -12.16
C GLN A 146 1.56 0.23 -11.14
N LEU A 147 2.63 -0.37 -11.64
CA LEU A 147 3.71 -0.88 -10.82
C LEU A 147 4.81 0.18 -10.77
N ILE A 148 5.18 0.62 -9.56
CA ILE A 148 6.27 1.57 -9.37
C ILE A 148 7.49 0.86 -8.78
N PRO A 149 8.73 1.27 -9.13
CA PRO A 149 9.93 0.65 -8.57
C PRO A 149 9.97 0.78 -7.05
N ARG A 150 10.45 -0.27 -6.37
CA ARG A 150 10.74 -0.27 -4.94
C ARG A 150 11.75 0.82 -4.61
N ARG A 151 11.40 1.74 -3.73
CA ARG A 151 12.31 2.82 -3.27
C ARG A 151 12.84 2.59 -1.87
N TYR A 152 12.17 1.74 -1.11
CA TYR A 152 12.52 1.44 0.27
C TYR A 152 12.62 -0.06 0.49
N TYR A 153 13.49 -0.47 1.39
CA TYR A 153 13.54 -1.82 1.94
C TYR A 153 13.17 -1.80 3.42
N PHE A 154 12.51 -2.86 3.89
CA PHE A 154 12.16 -3.01 5.29
C PHE A 154 13.24 -3.82 6.00
N ASP A 155 13.82 -3.25 7.05
CA ASP A 155 14.70 -3.98 7.95
C ASP A 155 13.87 -4.62 9.05
N THR A 156 13.79 -5.95 9.02
CA THR A 156 13.02 -6.71 10.01
C THR A 156 13.62 -6.64 11.42
N LYS A 157 14.91 -6.31 11.57
CA LYS A 157 15.54 -6.17 12.89
C LYS A 157 15.13 -4.87 13.57
N SER A 158 15.22 -3.75 12.87
CA SER A 158 14.82 -2.45 13.41
C SER A 158 13.31 -2.17 13.32
N GLY A 159 12.59 -2.92 12.47
CA GLY A 159 11.18 -2.68 12.19
C GLY A 159 10.93 -1.39 11.40
N ARG A 160 11.90 -0.94 10.59
CA ARG A 160 11.89 0.35 9.89
C ARG A 160 12.12 0.19 8.39
N PHE A 161 11.62 1.16 7.63
CA PHE A 161 11.91 1.32 6.21
C PHE A 161 13.10 2.24 5.98
N TYR A 162 13.99 1.84 5.09
CA TYR A 162 15.17 2.61 4.65
C TYR A 162 15.06 2.86 3.15
N GLN A 163 15.43 4.05 2.70
CA GLN A 163 15.43 4.41 1.28
C GLN A 163 16.72 3.94 0.62
N PHE A 164 16.66 3.56 -0.65
CA PHE A 164 17.86 3.44 -1.48
C PHE A 164 18.45 4.81 -1.77
N ASP A 165 19.78 4.91 -1.83
CA ASP A 165 20.44 6.14 -2.23
C ASP A 165 20.21 6.37 -3.73
N ASP A 166 19.87 7.60 -4.12
CA ASP A 166 19.60 7.98 -5.52
C ASP A 166 20.84 7.79 -6.42
#